data_AF-A0A6A7LJF9-F1
#
_entry.id   AF-A0A6A7LJF9-F1
#
_cell.length_a   1.000
_cell.length_b   1.000
_cell.length_c   1.000
_cell.angle_alpha   90.00
_cell.angle_beta   90.00
_cell.angle_gamma   90.00
#
_symmetry.space_group_name_H-M   'P 1'
#
loop_
_entity.id
_entity.type
_entity.pdbx_description
1 polymer ?
#
loop_
_entity_poly.entity_id
_entity_poly.type
_entity_poly.pdbx_seq_one_letter_code
_entity_poly.pdbx_strand_id
1 'polypeptide(L)'
;MAVQLPLQSLTDDVATVKRAIERIGGPTILVGHSYGGVVITNAGYDNSNITGLVYLAAYASDQGESLLDLTNDTAANLPPNLFQTNREGFVYLNPELIHEWFLQDVDPTEADTMAAIQKPTNQLTLVEKSGPPARKQLPTWYQISENDPVVPPDY
;
A
#
# COMPACT_ATOMS: atom_id res chain seq x y z
N MET A 1 14.21 8.22 2.69
CA MET A 1 14.64 7.09 1.84
C MET A 1 13.39 6.43 1.27
N ALA A 2 13.32 6.14 -0.03
CA ALA A 2 12.22 5.40 -0.62
C ALA A 2 12.55 3.89 -0.65
N VAL A 3 11.72 3.07 -0.02
CA VAL A 3 11.93 1.61 0.06
C VAL A 3 11.31 0.94 -1.16
N GLN A 4 12.10 0.15 -1.89
CA GLN A 4 11.64 -0.60 -3.06
C GLN A 4 11.06 -1.94 -2.59
N LEU A 5 9.74 -1.98 -2.39
CA LEU A 5 9.03 -3.18 -1.93
C LEU A 5 9.13 -4.30 -2.97
N PRO A 6 9.49 -5.55 -2.61
CA PRO A 6 9.50 -6.68 -3.55
C PRO A 6 8.13 -6.99 -4.14
N LEU A 7 7.01 -6.71 -3.45
CA LEU A 7 5.63 -7.00 -3.83
C LEU A 7 5.36 -8.50 -4.07
N GLN A 8 6.02 -9.35 -3.28
CA GLN A 8 5.87 -10.82 -3.34
C GLN A 8 4.98 -11.37 -2.24
N SER A 9 5.03 -10.75 -1.06
CA SER A 9 4.23 -11.11 0.12
C SER A 9 4.29 -9.93 1.11
N LEU A 10 3.32 -9.84 2.03
CA LEU A 10 3.36 -8.84 3.09
C LEU A 10 4.59 -9.06 3.99
N THR A 11 4.91 -10.33 4.28
CA THR A 11 6.12 -10.67 5.05
C THR A 11 7.40 -10.14 4.40
N ASP A 12 7.57 -10.32 3.08
CA ASP A 12 8.77 -9.87 2.37
C ASP A 12 8.88 -8.34 2.30
N ASP A 13 7.74 -7.67 2.10
CA ASP A 13 7.65 -6.21 2.06
C ASP A 13 7.99 -5.61 3.44
N VAL A 14 7.45 -6.18 4.51
CA VAL A 14 7.77 -5.80 5.89
C VAL A 14 9.25 -6.03 6.21
N ALA A 15 9.80 -7.19 5.83
CA ALA A 15 11.21 -7.48 6.04
C ALA A 15 12.11 -6.48 5.29
N THR A 16 11.68 -6.03 4.10
CA THR A 16 12.40 -5.03 3.30
C THR A 16 12.39 -3.66 3.97
N VAL A 17 11.26 -3.23 4.52
CA VAL A 17 11.18 -1.99 5.30
C VAL A 17 12.01 -2.08 6.58
N LYS A 18 12.00 -3.20 7.30
CA LYS A 18 12.82 -3.40 8.52
C LYS A 18 14.32 -3.26 8.24
N ARG A 19 14.84 -3.87 7.17
CA ARG A 19 16.23 -3.67 6.75
C ARG A 19 16.56 -2.21 6.44
N ALA A 20 15.61 -1.48 5.85
CA ALA A 20 15.74 -0.06 5.59
C ALA A 20 15.81 0.77 6.88
N ILE A 21 14.97 0.47 7.87
CA ILE A 21 14.98 1.11 9.19
C ILE A 21 16.31 0.88 9.90
N GLU A 22 16.79 -0.36 9.91
CA GLU A 22 18.10 -0.73 10.48
C GLU A 22 19.25 0.06 9.83
N ARG A 23 19.20 0.22 8.51
CA ARG A 23 20.19 1.01 7.78
C ARG A 23 20.16 2.50 8.14
N ILE A 24 18.99 3.07 8.45
CA ILE A 24 18.87 4.45 8.92
C ILE A 24 19.49 4.59 10.33
N GLY A 25 19.24 3.62 11.21
CA GLY A 25 19.90 3.51 12.51
C GLY A 25 19.49 4.56 13.56
N GLY A 26 18.36 5.24 13.37
CA GLY A 26 17.88 6.27 14.30
C GLY A 26 16.39 6.57 14.18
N PRO A 27 15.89 7.55 14.96
CA PRO A 27 14.50 7.96 14.98
C PRO A 27 13.94 8.21 13.58
N THR A 28 12.89 7.47 13.21
CA THR A 28 12.33 7.43 11.87
C THR A 28 10.82 7.54 11.91
N ILE A 29 10.22 8.27 10.95
CA ILE A 29 8.79 8.23 10.67
C ILE A 29 8.59 7.35 9.43
N LEU A 30 7.64 6.41 9.49
CA LEU A 30 7.27 5.61 8.35
C LEU A 30 6.10 6.27 7.62
N VAL A 31 6.22 6.40 6.30
CA VAL A 31 5.18 6.97 5.45
C VAL A 31 4.78 5.91 4.44
N GLY A 32 3.49 5.57 4.39
CA GLY A 32 2.94 4.51 3.55
C GLY A 32 1.80 5.04 2.70
N HIS A 33 1.86 4.79 1.39
CA HIS A 33 0.79 5.13 0.45
C HIS A 33 0.05 3.86 0.01
N SER A 34 -1.29 3.92 -0.09
CA SER A 34 -2.13 2.78 -0.48
C SER A 34 -1.81 1.52 0.33
N TYR A 35 -1.50 0.39 -0.32
CA TYR A 35 -1.01 -0.84 0.32
C TYR A 35 0.19 -0.63 1.25
N GLY A 36 1.03 0.38 0.98
CA GLY A 36 2.15 0.74 1.85
C GLY A 36 1.73 1.04 3.29
N GLY A 37 0.48 1.46 3.53
CA GLY A 37 -0.10 1.60 4.86
C GLY A 37 -0.09 0.28 5.65
N VAL A 38 -0.48 -0.83 5.02
CA VAL A 38 -0.44 -2.18 5.60
C VAL A 38 0.99 -2.56 5.94
N VAL A 39 1.93 -2.28 5.03
CA VAL A 39 3.35 -2.60 5.23
C VAL A 39 3.93 -1.83 6.41
N ILE A 40 3.74 -0.51 6.50
CA ILE A 40 4.29 0.29 7.61
C ILE A 40 3.61 -0.04 8.95
N THR A 41 2.33 -0.45 8.91
CA THR A 41 1.59 -0.91 10.10
C THR A 41 2.25 -2.11 10.74
N ASN A 42 2.77 -3.04 9.92
CA ASN A 42 3.44 -4.24 10.39
C ASN A 42 4.94 -3.99 10.66
N ALA A 43 5.61 -3.18 9.85
CA ALA A 43 7.03 -2.90 9.99
C ALA A 43 7.37 -2.03 11.21
N GLY A 44 6.46 -1.12 11.58
CA GLY A 44 6.60 -0.23 12.72
C GLY A 44 6.28 -0.86 14.07
N TYR A 45 5.64 -2.03 14.09
CA TYR A 45 5.19 -2.64 15.34
C TYR A 45 6.40 -3.15 16.14
N ASP A 46 6.42 -2.85 17.44
CA ASP A 46 7.49 -3.23 18.37
C ASP A 46 8.91 -2.84 17.88
N ASN A 47 9.01 -1.66 17.25
CA ASN A 47 10.28 -1.12 16.76
C ASN A 47 10.59 0.23 17.41
N SER A 48 11.55 0.25 18.32
CA SER A 48 11.93 1.43 19.11
C SER A 48 12.52 2.59 18.30
N ASN A 49 12.99 2.34 17.06
CA ASN A 49 13.47 3.39 16.18
C ASN A 49 12.33 4.14 15.48
N ILE A 50 11.10 3.61 15.49
CA ILE A 50 9.97 4.25 14.84
C ILE A 50 9.26 5.18 15.80
N THR A 51 9.10 6.42 15.37
CA THR A 51 8.56 7.53 16.17
C THR A 51 7.18 7.99 15.73
N GLY A 52 6.69 7.49 14.60
CA GLY A 52 5.35 7.75 14.12
C GLY A 52 5.08 7.16 12.74
N LEU A 53 3.80 7.19 12.36
CA LEU A 53 3.28 6.65 11.11
C LEU A 53 2.48 7.72 10.36
N VAL A 54 2.68 7.81 9.05
CA VAL A 54 1.86 8.65 8.17
C VAL A 54 1.24 7.77 7.09
N TYR A 55 -0.07 7.76 7.04
CA TYR A 55 -0.86 7.08 6.03
C TYR A 55 -1.30 8.10 4.98
N LEU A 56 -0.90 7.90 3.73
CA LEU A 56 -1.25 8.77 2.60
C LEU A 56 -2.18 8.00 1.66
N ALA A 57 -3.48 8.32 1.63
CA ALA A 57 -4.45 7.54 0.85
C ALA A 57 -4.24 6.02 1.01
N ALA A 58 -4.15 5.56 2.25
CA ALA A 58 -3.58 4.26 2.59
C ALA A 58 -4.49 3.45 3.52
N TYR A 59 -4.39 2.13 3.40
CA TYR A 59 -5.11 1.20 4.25
C TYR A 59 -4.37 1.00 5.58
N ALA A 60 -5.07 1.13 6.72
CA ALA A 60 -4.58 0.65 8.01
C ALA A 60 -5.30 -0.63 8.44
N SER A 61 -4.60 -1.74 8.29
CA SER A 61 -5.04 -3.03 8.81
C SER A 61 -5.01 -3.09 10.34
N ASP A 62 -6.03 -3.69 10.92
CA ASP A 62 -5.96 -4.35 12.22
C ASP A 62 -5.36 -5.76 12.12
N GLN A 63 -5.05 -6.34 13.29
CA GLN A 63 -4.52 -7.70 13.36
C GLN A 63 -5.51 -8.71 12.80
N GLY A 64 -5.01 -9.59 11.93
CA GLY A 64 -5.81 -10.64 11.29
C GLY A 64 -6.52 -10.20 10.01
N GLU A 65 -6.52 -8.90 9.68
CA GLU A 65 -7.07 -8.39 8.42
C GLU A 65 -6.03 -8.50 7.29
N SER A 66 -6.51 -8.77 6.08
CA SER A 66 -5.73 -8.63 4.84
C SER A 66 -6.19 -7.43 4.02
N LEU A 67 -5.38 -7.00 3.05
CA LEU A 67 -5.77 -5.93 2.14
C LEU A 67 -7.08 -6.26 1.39
N LEU A 68 -7.32 -7.53 1.07
CA LEU A 68 -8.59 -7.96 0.47
C LEU A 68 -9.79 -7.71 1.38
N ASP A 69 -9.66 -7.93 2.70
CA ASP A 69 -10.75 -7.65 3.64
C ASP A 69 -11.05 -6.14 3.67
N LEU A 70 -9.99 -5.33 3.60
CA LEU A 70 -10.03 -3.86 3.60
C LEU A 70 -10.44 -3.24 2.24
N THR A 71 -10.69 -4.04 1.21
CA THR A 71 -11.04 -3.52 -0.12
C THR A 71 -12.36 -4.07 -0.64
N ASN A 72 -12.94 -5.09 0.01
CA ASN A 72 -14.17 -5.72 -0.44
C ASN A 72 -15.33 -4.75 -0.63
N ASP A 73 -15.48 -3.75 0.26
CA ASP A 73 -16.58 -2.79 0.20
C ASP A 73 -16.40 -1.76 -0.93
N THR A 74 -15.17 -1.48 -1.35
CA THR A 74 -14.86 -0.46 -2.36
C THR A 74 -14.70 -1.04 -3.75
N ALA A 75 -14.28 -2.31 -3.84
CA ALA A 75 -14.09 -3.02 -5.10
C ALA A 75 -15.36 -3.05 -5.98
N ALA A 76 -16.55 -3.01 -5.38
CA ALA A 76 -17.82 -2.97 -6.12
C ALA A 76 -18.04 -1.68 -6.92
N ASN A 77 -17.38 -0.58 -6.56
CA ASN A 77 -17.49 0.72 -7.23
C ASN A 77 -16.43 0.93 -8.30
N LEU A 78 -15.45 0.03 -8.40
CA LEU A 78 -14.37 0.11 -9.38
C LEU A 78 -14.79 -0.55 -10.70
N PRO A 79 -14.25 -0.10 -11.85
CA PRO A 79 -14.52 -0.72 -13.13
C PRO A 79 -14.14 -2.21 -13.12
N PRO A 80 -14.96 -3.06 -13.74
CA PRO A 80 -14.55 -4.43 -14.00
C PRO A 80 -13.26 -4.41 -14.84
N ASN A 81 -12.30 -5.26 -14.48
CA ASN A 81 -10.97 -5.36 -15.10
C ASN A 81 -9.98 -4.21 -14.81
N LEU A 82 -10.24 -3.31 -13.85
CA LEU A 82 -9.22 -2.34 -13.42
C LEU A 82 -7.96 -3.07 -12.92
N PHE A 83 -8.13 -4.14 -12.15
CA PHE A 83 -7.07 -5.05 -11.76
C PHE A 83 -7.10 -6.30 -12.63
N GLN A 84 -5.95 -6.66 -13.21
CA GLN A 84 -5.78 -7.81 -14.08
C GLN A 84 -4.77 -8.78 -13.49
N THR A 85 -5.22 -9.99 -13.19
CA THR A 85 -4.35 -11.05 -12.65
C THR A 85 -3.92 -11.98 -13.78
N ASN A 86 -2.62 -12.16 -13.94
CA ASN A 86 -2.07 -13.12 -14.90
C ASN A 86 -2.15 -14.56 -14.36
N ARG A 87 -1.82 -15.55 -15.20
CA ARG A 87 -1.89 -16.98 -14.83
C ARG A 87 -0.92 -17.38 -13.71
N GLU A 88 0.10 -16.56 -13.45
CA GLU A 88 1.10 -16.79 -12.41
C GLU A 88 0.70 -16.15 -11.07
N GLY A 89 -0.45 -15.47 -11.01
CA GLY A 89 -0.96 -14.85 -9.79
C GLY A 89 -0.44 -13.43 -9.54
N PHE A 90 0.13 -12.77 -10.54
CA PHE A 90 0.54 -11.37 -10.45
C PHE A 90 -0.53 -10.43 -11.00
N VAL A 91 -0.77 -9.36 -10.26
CA VAL A 91 -1.75 -8.31 -10.53
C VAL A 91 -1.06 -7.10 -11.15
N TYR A 92 -1.70 -6.56 -12.20
CA TYR A 92 -1.37 -5.29 -12.85
C TYR A 92 -2.64 -4.43 -12.94
N LEU A 93 -2.47 -3.11 -12.95
CA LEU A 93 -3.56 -2.21 -13.32
C LEU A 93 -3.69 -2.18 -14.84
N ASN A 94 -4.93 -2.19 -15.32
CA ASN A 94 -5.23 -2.08 -16.75
C ASN A 94 -4.73 -0.72 -17.28
N PRO A 95 -3.79 -0.70 -18.24
CA PRO A 95 -3.27 0.55 -18.80
C PRO A 95 -4.33 1.46 -19.42
N GLU A 96 -5.46 0.90 -19.87
CA GLU A 96 -6.57 1.69 -20.43
C GLU A 96 -7.43 2.39 -19.36
N LEU A 97 -7.36 1.93 -18.10
CA LEU A 97 -8.19 2.43 -16.99
C LEU A 97 -7.37 3.14 -15.92
N ILE A 98 -6.05 2.90 -15.85
CA ILE A 98 -5.19 3.43 -14.77
C ILE A 98 -5.17 4.96 -14.73
N HIS A 99 -5.29 5.64 -15.87
CA HIS A 99 -5.29 7.11 -15.88
C HIS A 99 -6.50 7.67 -15.14
N GLU A 100 -7.70 7.22 -15.52
CA GLU A 100 -8.95 7.69 -14.91
C GLU A 100 -9.14 7.21 -13.46
N TRP A 101 -8.53 6.11 -13.04
CA TRP A 101 -8.85 5.50 -11.73
C TRP A 101 -7.72 5.57 -10.71
N PHE A 102 -6.49 5.85 -11.13
CA PHE A 102 -5.31 5.90 -10.24
C PHE A 102 -4.42 7.13 -10.47
N LEU A 103 -4.48 7.76 -11.65
CA LEU A 103 -3.55 8.82 -12.06
C LEU A 103 -4.28 10.04 -12.62
N GLN A 104 -5.47 10.35 -12.08
CA GLN A 104 -6.40 11.36 -12.62
C GLN A 104 -5.77 12.76 -12.78
N ASP A 105 -4.91 13.12 -11.83
CA ASP A 105 -4.27 14.43 -11.76
C ASP A 105 -2.86 14.45 -12.37
N VAL A 106 -2.38 13.33 -12.91
CA VAL A 106 -1.04 13.19 -13.48
C VAL A 106 -1.06 13.59 -14.97
N ASP A 107 -0.01 14.28 -15.42
CA ASP A 107 0.18 14.59 -16.84
C ASP A 107 0.08 13.32 -17.69
N PRO A 108 -0.62 13.33 -18.83
CA PRO A 108 -0.82 12.13 -19.65
C PRO A 108 0.47 11.40 -20.03
N THR A 109 1.56 12.13 -20.32
CA THR A 109 2.85 11.53 -20.71
C THR A 109 3.50 10.80 -19.54
N GLU A 110 3.39 11.38 -18.33
CA GLU A 110 3.87 10.76 -17.11
C GLU A 110 3.00 9.55 -16.73
N ALA A 111 1.68 9.67 -16.88
CA ALA A 111 0.75 8.57 -16.64
C ALA A 111 1.01 7.36 -17.56
N ASP A 112 1.25 7.60 -18.86
CA ASP A 112 1.64 6.55 -19.82
C ASP A 112 2.94 5.87 -19.39
N THR A 113 3.91 6.66 -18.92
CA THR A 113 5.18 6.13 -18.42
C THR A 113 4.95 5.26 -17.18
N MET A 114 4.17 5.74 -16.21
CA MET A 114 3.82 5.01 -14.99
C MET A 114 3.07 3.71 -15.29
N ALA A 115 2.13 3.74 -16.26
CA ALA A 115 1.41 2.57 -16.72
C ALA A 115 2.33 1.51 -17.33
N ALA A 116 3.35 1.93 -18.08
CA ALA A 116 4.30 1.03 -18.75
C ALA A 116 5.33 0.42 -17.79
N ILE A 117 5.72 1.13 -16.73
CA ILE A 117 6.75 0.67 -15.76
C ILE A 117 6.16 -0.01 -14.53
N GLN A 118 4.86 -0.33 -14.53
CA GLN A 118 4.19 -1.01 -13.42
C GLN A 118 4.97 -2.24 -12.98
N LYS A 119 5.17 -2.34 -11.66
CA LYS A 119 5.76 -3.53 -11.06
C LYS A 119 4.65 -4.55 -10.77
N PRO A 120 4.82 -5.83 -11.15
CA PRO A 120 3.86 -6.88 -10.78
C PRO A 120 3.69 -6.97 -9.26
N THR A 121 2.43 -7.10 -8.82
CA THR A 121 2.09 -7.35 -7.41
C THR A 121 1.58 -8.77 -7.26
N ASN A 122 2.24 -9.60 -6.45
CA ASN A 122 1.78 -10.96 -6.20
C ASN A 122 0.48 -10.95 -5.40
N GLN A 123 -0.53 -11.72 -5.79
CA GLN A 123 -1.81 -11.83 -5.07
C GLN A 123 -1.67 -12.19 -3.58
N LEU A 124 -0.54 -12.78 -3.16
CA LEU A 124 -0.25 -13.03 -1.75
C LEU A 124 -0.24 -11.74 -0.91
N THR A 125 0.18 -10.60 -1.47
CA THR A 125 0.14 -9.31 -0.76
C THR A 125 -1.30 -8.87 -0.43
N LEU A 126 -2.29 -9.37 -1.17
CA LEU A 126 -3.71 -9.04 -0.99
C LEU A 126 -4.34 -9.88 0.13
N VAL A 127 -3.91 -11.13 0.30
CA VAL A 127 -4.59 -12.11 1.16
C VAL A 127 -3.85 -12.43 2.45
N GLU A 128 -2.56 -12.13 2.54
CA GLU A 128 -1.78 -12.36 3.75
C GLU A 128 -2.28 -11.47 4.90
N LYS A 129 -2.44 -12.08 6.09
CA LYS A 129 -3.01 -11.40 7.25
C LYS A 129 -1.96 -10.56 7.95
N SER A 130 -2.35 -9.35 8.34
CA SER A 130 -1.52 -8.45 9.14
C SER A 130 -1.37 -8.94 10.57
N GLY A 131 -0.20 -8.66 11.14
CA GLY A 131 0.08 -8.83 12.57
C GLY A 131 -0.46 -7.66 13.41
N PRO A 132 -0.01 -7.57 14.67
CA PRO A 132 -0.38 -6.47 15.56
C PRO A 132 -0.08 -5.08 14.97
N PRO A 133 -1.02 -4.12 15.04
CA PRO A 133 -0.88 -2.86 14.30
C PRO A 133 -0.10 -1.79 15.08
N ALA A 134 0.98 -1.29 14.48
CA ALA A 134 1.84 -0.25 15.07
C ALA A 134 1.11 1.06 15.41
N ARG A 135 0.05 1.42 14.66
CA ARG A 135 -0.76 2.63 14.91
C ARG A 135 -1.41 2.68 16.29
N LYS A 136 -1.54 1.54 16.98
CA LYS A 136 -2.05 1.47 18.36
C LYS A 136 -0.99 1.83 19.41
N GLN A 137 0.29 1.94 19.02
CA GLN A 137 1.42 2.22 19.91
C GLN A 137 2.12 3.55 19.61
N LEU A 138 1.89 4.11 18.43
CA LEU A 138 2.65 5.24 17.89
C LEU A 138 1.73 6.40 17.48
N PRO A 139 2.21 7.66 17.60
CA PRO A 139 1.57 8.79 16.94
C PRO A 139 1.34 8.49 15.46
N THR A 140 0.11 8.74 15.00
CA THR A 140 -0.34 8.38 13.66
C THR A 140 -1.08 9.54 13.04
N TRP A 141 -0.76 9.82 11.77
CA TRP A 141 -1.43 10.83 10.96
C TRP A 141 -1.98 10.22 9.68
N TYR A 142 -3.06 10.82 9.21
CA TYR A 142 -3.70 10.48 7.96
C TYR A 142 -3.77 11.71 7.06
N GLN A 143 -3.35 11.54 5.82
CA GLN A 143 -3.75 12.42 4.73
C GLN A 143 -4.81 11.69 3.91
N ILE A 144 -5.98 12.32 3.84
CA ILE A 144 -7.14 11.83 3.12
C ILE A 144 -7.15 12.47 1.73
N SER A 145 -7.31 11.65 0.70
CA SER A 145 -7.48 12.08 -0.69
C SER A 145 -8.96 11.98 -1.03
N GLU A 146 -9.69 13.09 -0.88
CA GLU A 146 -11.17 13.11 -0.92
C GLU A 146 -11.77 12.61 -2.26
N ASN A 147 -11.00 12.69 -3.34
CA ASN A 147 -11.41 12.24 -4.67
C ASN A 147 -10.74 10.93 -5.11
N ASP A 148 -10.10 10.18 -4.19
CA ASP A 148 -9.52 8.88 -4.51
C ASP A 148 -10.62 7.82 -4.66
N PRO A 149 -10.84 7.25 -5.86
CA PRO A 149 -11.91 6.29 -6.08
C PRO A 149 -11.54 4.88 -5.59
N VAL A 150 -10.27 4.62 -5.25
CA VAL A 150 -9.73 3.31 -4.86
C VAL A 150 -9.68 3.17 -3.34
N VAL A 151 -9.21 4.23 -2.66
CA VAL A 151 -9.12 4.33 -1.21
C VAL A 151 -10.03 5.47 -0.72
N PRO A 152 -11.35 5.24 -0.64
CA PRO A 152 -12.30 6.28 -0.31
C PRO A 152 -12.14 6.79 1.14
N PRO A 153 -12.54 8.05 1.42
CA PRO A 153 -12.27 8.77 2.66
C PRO A 153 -13.03 8.25 3.90
N ASP A 154 -14.03 7.39 3.72
CA ASP A 154 -14.88 6.86 4.80
C ASP A 154 -14.28 5.62 5.51
N TYR A 155 -12.98 5.34 5.30
CA TYR A 155 -12.20 4.32 6.02
C TYR A 155 -11.64 4.82 7.36
#